data_AF-A0AB33R4E4-F1
#
_entry.id   AF-A0AB33R4E4-F1
#
_cell.length_a   1.000
_cell.length_b   1.000
_cell.length_c   1.000
_cell.angle_alpha   90.00
_cell.angle_beta   90.00
_cell.angle_gamma   90.00
#
_symmetry.space_group_name_H-M   'P 1'
#
loop_
_entity.id
_entity.type
_entity.pdbx_description
1 polymer ?
#
loop_
_entity_poly.entity_id
_entity_poly.type
_entity_poly.pdbx_seq_one_letter_code
_entity_poly.pdbx_strand_id
1 'polypeptide(L)' 'MTLTEPVSFTQMATNDQPVSVRLIIMLAIKDPHEQVDMLQKLITLLQTPDVVHDLLAYGPDQKESVLQLLSRHHII' A
#
# COMPACT_ATOMS: atom_id res chain seq x y z
N MET A 1 4.10 -7.05 0.56
CA MET A 1 4.74 -7.59 -0.65
C MET A 1 5.29 -6.41 -1.43
N THR A 2 6.58 -6.13 -1.29
CA THR A 2 7.28 -5.03 -1.94
C THR A 2 7.90 -5.51 -3.26
N LEU A 3 8.00 -4.63 -4.26
CA LEU A 3 8.62 -4.96 -5.54
C LEU A 3 10.12 -4.63 -5.49
N THR A 4 10.97 -5.58 -5.92
CA THR A 4 12.42 -5.40 -5.98
C THR A 4 12.81 -4.29 -6.95
N GLU A 5 12.08 -4.17 -8.05
CA GLU A 5 12.23 -3.10 -9.04
C GLU A 5 10.89 -2.39 -9.24
N PRO A 6 10.89 -1.07 -9.47
CA PRO A 6 9.65 -0.36 -9.71
C PRO A 6 8.95 -0.82 -10.99
N VAL A 7 7.64 -1.04 -10.90
CA VAL A 7 6.79 -1.37 -12.05
C VAL A 7 6.03 -0.13 -12.49
N SER A 8 5.94 0.12 -13.80
CA SER A 8 5.22 1.25 -14.35
C SER A 8 3.71 1.00 -14.36
N PHE A 9 2.95 1.92 -13.78
CA PHE A 9 1.48 1.98 -13.84
C PHE A 9 1.05 3.30 -14.48
N THR A 10 -0.17 3.40 -15.00
CA THR A 10 -0.76 4.70 -15.39
C THR A 10 -1.47 5.30 -14.18
N GLN A 11 -1.27 6.59 -13.91
CA GLN A 11 -1.99 7.23 -12.80
C GLN A 11 -3.50 7.19 -13.03
N MET A 12 -4.28 7.17 -11.95
CA MET A 12 -5.75 7.04 -12.06
C MET A 12 -6.44 8.32 -12.59
N ALA A 13 -5.83 9.50 -12.44
CA ALA A 13 -6.47 10.76 -12.82
C ALA A 13 -6.38 11.07 -14.33
N THR A 14 -5.40 10.49 -15.04
CA THR A 14 -5.13 10.79 -16.45
C THR A 14 -4.57 9.55 -17.15
N ASN A 15 -4.87 9.36 -18.43
CA ASN A 15 -4.42 8.16 -19.16
C ASN A 15 -2.98 8.23 -19.71
N ASP A 16 -2.31 9.39 -19.61
CA ASP A 16 -1.06 9.66 -20.34
C ASP A 16 0.16 9.84 -19.43
N GLN A 17 0.03 9.52 -18.14
CA GLN A 17 1.08 9.79 -17.16
C GLN A 17 1.47 8.49 -16.45
N PRO A 18 2.63 7.91 -16.79
CA PRO A 18 3.15 6.74 -16.12
C PRO A 18 3.72 7.12 -14.73
N VAL A 19 3.50 6.24 -13.76
CA VAL A 19 4.01 6.32 -12.39
C VAL A 19 4.80 5.07 -12.04
N SER A 20 5.93 5.29 -11.37
CA SER A 20 6.85 4.23 -10.97
C SER A 20 6.47 3.71 -9.57
N VAL A 21 5.99 2.47 -9.48
CA VAL A 21 5.41 1.91 -8.24
C VAL A 21 6.33 0.86 -7.63
N ARG A 22 6.64 1.00 -6.34
CA ARG A 22 7.42 0.00 -5.55
C ARG A 22 6.59 -0.78 -4.53
N LEU A 23 5.41 -0.28 -4.19
CA LEU A 23 4.49 -0.88 -3.21
C LEU A 23 3.13 -1.07 -3.86
N ILE A 24 2.63 -2.30 -3.86
CA ILE A 24 1.28 -2.65 -4.32
C ILE A 24 0.49 -3.17 -3.13
N ILE A 25 -0.68 -2.58 -2.90
CA ILE A 25 -1.65 -3.02 -1.89
C ILE A 25 -2.89 -3.49 -2.63
N MET A 26 -3.12 -4.81 -2.62
CA MET A 26 -4.31 -5.40 -3.22
C MET A 26 -5.42 -5.46 -2.18
N LEU A 27 -6.56 -4.84 -2.49
CA LEU A 27 -7.72 -4.83 -1.62
C LEU A 27 -8.70 -5.92 -2.04
N ALA A 28 -8.86 -6.94 -1.18
CA ALA A 28 -9.90 -7.95 -1.34
C ALA A 28 -11.15 -7.51 -0.57
N ILE A 29 -11.97 -6.66 -1.18
CA ILE A 29 -13.19 -6.10 -0.57
C ILE A 29 -14.42 -6.81 -1.15
N LYS A 30 -15.33 -7.25 -0.27
CA LYS A 30 -16.57 -7.93 -0.65
C LYS A 30 -17.76 -6.97 -0.74
N ASP A 31 -17.84 -6.00 0.17
CA ASP A 31 -18.92 -5.01 0.22
C ASP A 31 -18.41 -3.64 -0.28
N PRO A 32 -19.02 -3.05 -1.32
CA PRO A 32 -18.64 -1.73 -1.83
C PRO A 32 -18.69 -0.61 -0.79
N HIS A 33 -19.53 -0.73 0.25
CA HIS A 33 -19.60 0.27 1.31
C HIS A 33 -18.35 0.28 2.20
N GLU A 34 -17.76 -0.89 2.45
CA GLU A 34 -16.52 -1.03 3.23
C GLU A 34 -15.28 -0.54 2.45
N GLN A 35 -15.39 -0.39 1.13
CA GLN A 35 -14.28 0.05 0.28
C GLN A 35 -13.81 1.46 0.62
N VAL A 36 -14.73 2.37 0.86
CA VAL A 36 -14.38 3.78 1.12
C VAL A 36 -13.62 3.89 2.45
N ASP A 37 -14.10 3.21 3.49
CA ASP A 37 -13.46 3.21 4.81
C ASP A 37 -12.06 2.59 4.75
N MET A 38 -11.89 1.48 4.02
CA MET A 38 -10.58 0.84 3.84
C MET A 38 -9.60 1.74 3.08
N LEU A 39 -10.07 2.42 2.03
CA LEU A 39 -9.25 3.37 1.27
C LEU A 39 -8.81 4.55 2.14
N GLN A 40 -9.70 5.10 2.97
CA GLN A 40 -9.35 6.20 3.87
C GLN A 40 -8.26 5.79 4.88
N LYS A 41 -8.40 4.61 5.48
CA LYS A 41 -7.38 4.06 6.39
C LYS A 41 -6.03 3.91 5.70
N LEU A 42 -6.02 3.36 4.49
CA LEU A 42 -4.79 3.21 3.70
C LEU A 42 -4.15 4.54 3.32
N ILE A 43 -4.94 5.51 2.85
CA ILE A 43 -4.41 6.83 2.51
C ILE A 43 -3.79 7.50 3.74
N THR A 44 -4.46 7.41 4.89
CA THR A 44 -3.95 7.95 6.16
C THR A 44 -2.62 7.29 6.55
N LEU A 45 -2.51 5.98 6.40
CA LEU A 45 -1.27 5.25 6.67
C LEU A 45 -0.14 5.65 5.71
N LEU A 46 -0.44 5.76 4.41
CA LEU A 46 0.53 6.17 3.39
C LEU A 46 0.96 7.63 3.51
N GLN A 47 0.19 8.47 4.21
CA GLN A 47 0.57 9.84 4.57
C GLN A 47 1.52 9.90 5.78
N THR A 48 1.78 8.78 6.46
CA THR A 48 2.70 8.71 7.61
C THR A 48 4.11 8.34 7.11
N PRO A 49 5.06 9.28 7.05
CA PRO A 49 6.34 9.07 6.35
C PRO A 49 7.18 7.93 6.94
N ASP A 50 7.20 7.81 8.27
CA ASP A 50 7.96 6.77 8.97
C ASP A 50 7.44 5.37 8.62
N VAL A 51 6.12 5.21 8.53
CA VAL A 51 5.47 3.93 8.19
C VAL A 51 5.76 3.54 6.75
N VAL A 52 5.75 4.51 5.83
CA VAL A 52 6.10 4.26 4.43
C VAL A 52 7.57 3.90 4.29
N HIS A 53 8.45 4.56 5.05
CA HIS A 53 9.87 4.24 5.07
C HIS A 53 10.10 2.80 5.53
N ASP A 54 9.48 2.40 6.65
CA ASP A 54 9.54 1.03 7.17
C ASP A 54 9.00 0.03 6.14
N LEU A 55 7.86 0.31 5.52
CA LEU A 55 7.26 -0.55 4.49
C LEU A 55 8.18 -0.77 3.29
N LEU A 56 8.90 0.28 2.86
CA LEU A 56 9.82 0.22 1.73
C LEU A 56 11.17 -0.42 2.08
N ALA A 57 11.54 -0.43 3.36
CA ALA A 57 12.75 -1.09 3.86
C ALA A 57 12.58 -2.62 3.96
N TYR A 58 11.34 -3.11 4.11
CA TYR A 58 11.08 -4.54 4.20
C TYR A 58 11.27 -5.24 2.85
N GLY A 59 12.08 -6.30 2.88
CA GLY A 59 12.31 -7.19 1.74
C GLY A 59 11.16 -8.20 1.52
N PRO A 60 11.20 -8.97 0.42
CA PRO A 60 10.16 -9.94 0.06
C PRO A 60 9.93 -11.04 1.11
N ASP A 61 10.96 -11.35 1.91
CA ASP A 61 10.92 -12.40 2.95
C ASP A 61 10.36 -11.91 4.30
N GLN A 62 10.16 -10.60 4.48
CA GLN A 62 9.76 -10.00 5.76
C GLN A 62 8.24 -9.78 5.85
N LYS A 63 7.46 -10.76 5.39
CA LYS A 63 6.00 -10.68 5.37
C LYS A 63 5.42 -10.49 6.78
N GLU A 64 5.96 -11.19 7.77
CA GLU A 64 5.53 -11.10 9.17
C GLU A 64 5.69 -9.68 9.72
N SER A 65 6.82 -9.03 9.45
CA SER A 65 7.09 -7.65 9.88
C SER A 65 6.11 -6.66 9.26
N VAL A 66 5.76 -6.86 7.98
CA VAL A 66 4.74 -6.06 7.30
C VAL A 66 3.37 -6.27 7.95
N LEU A 67 2.98 -7.51 8.24
CA LEU A 67 1.71 -7.82 8.90
C LEU A 67 1.64 -7.19 10.30
N GLN A 68 2.69 -7.31 11.10
CA GLN A 68 2.76 -6.67 12.42
C GLN A 68 2.67 -5.14 12.34
N LEU A 69 3.32 -4.54 11.34
CA LEU A 69 3.25 -3.10 11.11
C LEU A 69 1.82 -2.66 10.79
N LEU A 70 1.12 -3.40 9.92
CA LEU A 70 -0.26 -3.09 9.52
C LEU A 70 -1.25 -3.29 10.69
N SER A 71 -1.09 -4.35 11.48
CA SER A 71 -1.91 -4.59 12.67
C SER A 71 -1.69 -3.53 13.75
N ARG A 72 -0.44 -3.08 13.98
CA ARG A 72 -0.14 -1.98 14.92
C ARG A 72 -0.84 -0.67 14.55
N HIS A 73 -1.06 -0.45 13.25
CA HIS A 73 -1.76 0.73 12.74
C HIS A 73 -3.26 0.49 12.46
N HIS A 74 -3.82 -0.63 12.93
CA HIS A 74 -5.25 -0.97 12.82
C HIS A 74 -5.78 -0.99 11.38
N ILE A 75 -4.93 -1.35 10.41
CA ILE A 75 -5.33 -1.52 9.01
C ILE A 75 -5.99 -2.88 8.78
N ILE A 76 -5.49 -3.92 9.46
CA ILE A 76 -5.98 -5.30 9.44
C ILE A 76 -6.10 -5.85 10.87
#